data_AF-A0A0Q7RV13-F1
#
_entry.id   AF-A0A0Q7RV13-F1
#
_cell.length_a   1.000
_cell.length_b   1.000
_cell.length_c   1.000
_cell.angle_alpha   90.00
_cell.angle_beta   90.00
_cell.angle_gamma   90.00
#
_symmetry.space_group_name_H-M   'P 1'
#
loop_
_entity.id
_entity.type
_entity.pdbx_description
1 polymer ?
#
loop_
_entity_poly.entity_id
_entity_poly.type
_entity_poly.pdbx_seq_one_letter_code
_entity_poly.pdbx_strand_id
1 'polypeptide(L)'
;MLYMGYSLYTGAFYLPNRRGNGGTLKGISAYIMCAALFFGVAHLASYVADHYDRRNNEVAYARFAKQSKYCAVAFFVAALLLSGSGR
;
A
#
# COMPACT_ATOMS: atom_id res chain seq x y z
N MET A 1 9.32 3.13 5.67
CA MET A 1 8.44 4.08 6.40
C MET A 1 8.87 5.53 6.31
N LEU A 2 10.18 5.87 6.33
CA LEU A 2 10.67 7.25 6.15
C LEU A 2 10.12 7.97 4.91
N TYR A 3 10.11 7.30 3.75
CA TYR A 3 9.54 7.84 2.52
C TYR A 3 8.02 8.09 2.61
N MET A 4 7.29 7.21 3.30
CA MET A 4 5.85 7.37 3.53
C MET A 4 5.57 8.57 4.44
N GLY A 5 6.37 8.78 5.49
CA GLY A 5 6.29 9.95 6.36
C GLY A 5 6.60 11.26 5.62
N TYR A 6 7.65 11.26 4.78
CA TYR A 6 7.98 12.41 3.94
C TYR A 6 6.85 12.75 2.96
N SER A 7 6.21 11.74 2.38
CA SER A 7 5.10 11.90 1.44
C SER A 7 3.81 12.39 2.12
N LEU A 8 3.55 11.98 3.37
CA LEU A 8 2.45 12.51 4.19
C LEU A 8 2.67 13.99 4.56
N TYR A 9 3.92 14.38 4.83
CA TYR A 9 4.29 15.75 5.17
C TYR A 9 4.21 16.70 3.96
N THR A 10 4.72 16.27 2.80
CA THR A 10 4.71 17.07 1.57
C THR A 10 3.40 16.99 0.79
N GLY A 11 2.53 16.02 1.11
CA GLY A 11 1.29 15.77 0.38
C GLY A 11 1.52 15.34 -1.08
N ALA A 12 2.74 14.92 -1.40
CA ALA A 12 3.16 14.49 -2.73
C ALA A 12 3.81 13.11 -2.65
N PHE A 13 3.32 12.18 -3.46
CA PHE A 13 3.86 10.82 -3.55
C PHE A 13 4.46 10.61 -4.93
N TYR A 14 5.79 10.49 -5.00
CA TYR A 14 6.47 10.22 -6.25
C TYR A 14 6.48 8.72 -6.53
N LEU A 15 5.93 8.34 -7.68
CA LEU A 15 5.93 6.96 -8.16
C LEU A 15 6.99 6.83 -9.27
N PRO A 16 8.17 6.26 -8.98
CA PRO A 16 9.20 6.08 -9.99
C PRO A 16 8.72 5.06 -11.03
N ASN A 17 8.74 5.44 -12.31
CA ASN A 17 8.40 4.55 -13.41
C ASN A 17 9.68 4.10 -14.13
N ARG A 18 9.75 2.82 -14.53
CA ARG A 18 10.92 2.22 -15.18
C ARG A 18 11.10 2.69 -16.63
N ARG A 19 10.05 3.23 -17.25
CA ARG A 19 10.04 3.82 -18.60
C ARG A 19 9.38 5.21 -18.55
N GLY A 20 10.14 6.27 -18.26
CA GLY A 20 9.70 7.68 -18.38
C GLY A 20 9.89 8.52 -17.11
N ASN A 21 9.43 9.78 -17.14
CA ASN A 21 9.31 10.62 -15.94
C ASN A 21 8.29 9.98 -15.00
N GLY A 22 8.70 9.71 -13.75
CA GLY A 22 7.80 9.17 -12.73
C GLY A 22 6.59 10.07 -12.50
N GLY A 23 5.46 9.47 -12.11
CA GLY A 23 4.23 10.20 -11.82
C GLY A 23 4.23 10.69 -10.38
N THR A 24 4.07 12.00 -10.15
CA THR A 24 3.85 12.55 -8.81
C THR A 24 2.36 12.62 -8.53
N LEU A 25 1.86 11.79 -7.63
CA LEU A 25 0.52 11.93 -7.07
C LEU A 25 0.53 13.08 -6.06
N LYS A 26 -0.52 13.91 -6.06
CA LYS A 26 -0.65 15.06 -5.16
C LYS A 26 -1.96 15.02 -4.38
N GLY A 27 -1.94 15.58 -3.18
CA GLY A 27 -3.13 15.74 -2.33
C GLY A 27 -3.72 14.42 -1.88
N ILE A 28 -5.05 14.28 -1.97
CA ILE A 28 -5.82 13.13 -1.47
C ILE A 28 -5.30 11.80 -2.05
N SER A 29 -4.92 11.80 -3.33
CA SER A 29 -4.40 10.61 -4.01
C SER A 29 -3.08 10.09 -3.39
N ALA A 30 -2.22 10.99 -2.88
CA ALA A 30 -0.99 10.62 -2.18
C ALA A 30 -1.27 9.96 -0.82
N TYR A 31 -2.25 10.46 -0.06
CA TYR A 31 -2.65 9.87 1.23
C TYR A 31 -3.24 8.46 1.05
N ILE A 32 -4.06 8.25 0.02
CA ILE A 32 -4.64 6.93 -0.29
C ILE A 32 -3.54 5.96 -0.73
N MET A 33 -2.54 6.42 -1.49
CA MET A 33 -1.39 5.60 -1.89
C MET A 33 -0.53 5.18 -0.68
N CYS A 34 -0.34 6.07 0.30
CA CYS A 34 0.30 5.73 1.57
C CYS A 34 -0.50 4.67 2.35
N ALA A 35 -1.83 4.76 2.39
CA ALA A 35 -2.67 3.75 3.01
C ALA A 35 -2.54 2.38 2.31
N ALA A 36 -2.54 2.36 0.98
CA ALA A 36 -2.33 1.14 0.19
C ALA A 36 -0.99 0.46 0.52
N LEU A 37 0.09 1.25 0.62
CA LEU A 37 1.42 0.75 1.01
C LEU A 37 1.45 0.19 2.43
N PHE A 38 0.76 0.84 3.38
CA PHE A 38 0.67 0.34 4.74
C PHE A 38 0.01 -1.05 4.78
N PHE A 39 -1.11 -1.24 4.07
CA PHE A 39 -1.77 -2.55 3.97
C PHE A 39 -0.91 -3.58 3.23
N GLY A 40 -0.15 -3.18 2.21
CA GLY A 40 0.80 -4.05 1.52
C GLY A 40 1.94 -4.53 2.44
N VAL A 41 2.48 -3.64 3.28
CA VAL A 41 3.49 -4.01 4.27
C VAL A 41 2.90 -4.91 5.35
N ALA A 42 1.68 -4.63 5.83
CA ALA A 42 0.98 -5.49 6.77
C ALA A 42 0.72 -6.90 6.20
N HIS A 43 0.40 -6.99 4.90
CA HIS A 43 0.26 -8.26 4.20
C HIS A 43 1.58 -9.06 4.18
N LEU A 44 2.69 -8.43 3.79
CA LEU A 44 4.00 -9.08 3.79
C LEU A 44 4.44 -9.47 5.21
N ALA A 45 4.19 -8.60 6.19
CA ALA A 45 4.47 -8.88 7.60
C ALA A 45 3.67 -10.08 8.10
N SER A 46 2.42 -10.26 7.64
CA SER A 46 1.62 -11.45 7.99
C SER A 46 2.22 -12.73 7.46
N TYR A 47 2.83 -12.72 6.26
CA TYR A 47 3.51 -13.88 5.70
C TYR A 47 4.80 -14.23 6.46
N VAL A 48 5.57 -13.22 6.86
CA VAL A 48 6.75 -13.42 7.72
C VAL A 48 6.32 -13.95 9.08
N ALA A 49 5.27 -13.38 9.70
CA ALA A 49 4.77 -13.83 10.99
C ALA A 49 4.28 -15.29 10.95
N ASP A 50 3.55 -15.67 9.90
CA ASP A 50 3.07 -17.05 9.67
C ASP A 50 4.25 -18.04 9.56
N HIS A 51 5.35 -17.65 8.90
CA HIS A 51 6.54 -18.50 8.77
C HIS A 51 7.26 -18.76 10.11
N TYR A 52 7.19 -17.82 11.06
CA TYR A 52 7.82 -17.94 12.38
C TYR A 52 6.88 -18.49 13.47
N ASP A 53 5.56 -18.53 13.22
CA ASP A 53 4.62 -19.07 14.19
C ASP A 53 4.62 -20.61 14.16
N ARG A 54 4.78 -21.21 15.35
CA ARG A 54 4.72 -22.67 15.55
C ARG A 54 3.39 -23.12 16.12
N ARG A 55 2.47 -22.20 16.44
CA ARG A 55 1.11 -22.51 16.86
C ARG A 55 0.29 -22.75 15.60
N ASN A 56 -0.50 -23.81 15.58
CA ASN A 56 -1.23 -24.32 14.41
C ASN A 56 -2.43 -23.41 14.03
N ASN A 57 -2.17 -22.13 13.76
CA ASN A 57 -3.16 -21.07 13.56
C ASN A 57 -3.15 -20.51 12.13
N GLU A 58 -2.74 -21.34 11.17
CA GLU A 58 -2.58 -21.04 9.74
C GLU A 58 -3.83 -20.39 9.11
N VAL A 59 -5.03 -20.77 9.60
CA VAL A 59 -6.31 -20.26 9.08
C VAL A 59 -6.49 -18.76 9.36
N ALA A 60 -6.03 -18.27 10.51
CA ALA A 60 -6.15 -16.85 10.88
C ALA A 60 -5.22 -15.99 10.03
N TYR A 61 -3.97 -16.41 9.85
CA TYR A 61 -2.99 -15.74 9.00
C TYR A 61 -3.40 -15.73 7.53
N ALA A 62 -3.92 -16.85 7.02
CA ALA A 62 -4.42 -16.92 5.65
C ALA A 62 -5.58 -15.94 5.40
N ARG A 63 -6.51 -15.80 6.35
CA ARG A 63 -7.63 -14.84 6.26
C ARG A 63 -7.13 -13.39 6.31
N PHE A 64 -6.23 -13.08 7.24
CA PHE A 64 -5.65 -11.74 7.37
C PHE A 64 -4.82 -11.35 6.14
N ALA A 65 -4.01 -12.27 5.63
CA ALA A 65 -3.25 -12.09 4.39
C ALA A 65 -4.19 -11.82 3.21
N LYS A 66 -5.28 -12.58 3.07
CA LYS A 66 -6.26 -12.36 1.99
C LYS A 66 -6.92 -10.99 2.11
N GLN A 67 -7.39 -10.61 3.29
CA GLN A 67 -8.05 -9.30 3.52
C GLN A 67 -7.10 -8.12 3.27
N SER A 68 -5.90 -8.16 3.86
CA SER A 68 -4.89 -7.10 3.68
C SER A 68 -4.48 -6.93 2.21
N LYS A 69 -4.37 -8.02 1.45
CA LYS A 69 -4.13 -7.97 0.00
C LYS A 69 -5.27 -7.28 -0.75
N TYR A 70 -6.52 -7.65 -0.49
CA TYR A 70 -7.67 -7.00 -1.14
C TYR A 70 -7.76 -5.52 -0.78
N CYS A 71 -7.54 -5.16 0.48
CA CYS A 71 -7.48 -3.76 0.91
C CYS A 71 -6.37 -3.00 0.20
N ALA A 72 -5.14 -3.54 0.16
CA ALA A 72 -4.01 -2.90 -0.50
C ALA A 72 -4.28 -2.65 -1.99
N VAL A 73 -4.82 -3.65 -2.71
CA VAL A 73 -5.16 -3.51 -4.13
C VAL A 73 -6.30 -2.51 -4.33
N ALA A 74 -7.35 -2.56 -3.50
CA ALA A 74 -8.47 -1.65 -3.60
C ALA A 74 -8.04 -0.19 -3.41
N PHE A 75 -7.23 0.10 -2.38
CA PHE A 75 -6.69 1.44 -2.14
C PHE A 75 -5.72 1.87 -3.24
N PHE A 76 -4.91 0.96 -3.77
CA PHE A 76 -3.99 1.27 -4.88
C PHE A 76 -4.76 1.68 -6.14
N VAL A 77 -5.77 0.90 -6.53
CA VAL A 77 -6.64 1.21 -7.68
C VAL A 77 -7.39 2.51 -7.45
N ALA A 78 -7.94 2.72 -6.26
CA ALA A 78 -8.64 3.97 -5.91
C ALA A 78 -7.72 5.19 -6.01
N ALA A 79 -6.46 5.09 -5.54
CA ALA A 79 -5.49 6.17 -5.64
C ALA A 79 -5.16 6.53 -7.10
N LEU A 80 -5.02 5.53 -7.97
CA LEU A 80 -4.79 5.74 -9.40
C LEU A 80 -5.99 6.36 -10.11
N LEU A 81 -7.20 5.89 -9.82
CA LEU A 81 -8.43 6.45 -10.38
C LEU A 81 -8.61 7.92 -9.97
N LEU A 82 -8.41 8.23 -8.68
CA LEU A 82 -8.52 9.59 -8.17
C LEU A 82 -7.45 10.50 -8.78
N SER A 83 -6.23 9.99 -8.98
CA SER A 83 -5.16 10.73 -9.67
C SER A 83 -5.48 11.00 -11.14
N GLY A 84 -6.22 10.11 -11.81
CA GLY A 84 -6.63 10.28 -13.21
C GLY A 84 -7.86 11.18 -13.39
N SER A 85 -8.73 11.26 -12.37
CA SER A 85 -9.97 12.05 -12.38
C SER A 85 -9.75 13.56 -12.16
N GLY A 86 -8.54 13.99 -11.81
CA GLY A 86 -8.19 15.41 -11.64
C GLY A 86 -7.71 16.11 -12.91
N ARG A 87 -8.09 15.62 -14.09
CA ARG A 87 -7.87 16.29 -15.38
C ARG A 87 -9.05 17.16 -15.74
#